data_AF-A0A426UMA9-F1
#
_entry.id   AF-A0A426UMA9-F1
#
_cell.length_a   1.000
_cell.length_b   1.000
_cell.length_c   1.000
_cell.angle_alpha   90.00
_cell.angle_beta   90.00
_cell.angle_gamma   90.00
#
_symmetry.space_group_name_H-M   'P 1'
#
loop_
_entity.id
_entity.type
_entity.pdbx_description
1 polymer ?
#
loop_
_entity_poly.entity_id
_entity_poly.type
_entity_poly.pdbx_seq_one_letter_code
_entity_poly.pdbx_strand_id
1 'polypeptide(L)'
;MSFANGAHEGDDGTMLESVVMLARREIPWTPPKPATAQAATARRNALPVSVADLPCGPGACTESLVELPAQADARPRSLYEATAYLPFPDGRDLAVLTLTTTAVDAHEHHRDVRRAMAEMVSFDSPLPEEFKAQIPESEGEASVHAVFG
;
A
#
# COMPACT_ATOMS: atom_id res chain seq x y z
N MET A 1 6.50 5.55 -8.36
CA MET A 1 5.56 5.95 -7.30
C MET A 1 4.46 6.75 -7.95
N SER A 2 3.21 6.43 -7.63
CA SER A 2 2.02 7.12 -8.14
C SER A 2 1.16 7.58 -6.97
N PHE A 3 0.40 8.67 -7.13
CA PHE A 3 -0.47 9.18 -6.08
C PHE A 3 -1.74 9.81 -6.64
N ALA A 4 -2.78 9.91 -5.80
CA ALA A 4 -4.03 10.58 -6.08
C ALA A 4 -4.47 11.38 -4.84
N ASN A 5 -5.05 12.56 -5.05
CA ASN A 5 -5.55 13.42 -3.98
C ASN A 5 -7.08 13.50 -4.05
N GLY A 6 -7.73 13.56 -2.91
CA GLY A 6 -9.16 13.78 -2.76
C GLY A 6 -9.44 14.85 -1.71
N ALA A 7 -10.52 15.60 -1.89
CA ALA A 7 -11.01 16.56 -0.92
C ALA A 7 -12.53 16.39 -0.79
N HIS A 8 -13.05 16.43 0.44
CA HIS A 8 -14.48 16.36 0.73
C HIS A 8 -14.84 17.25 1.91
N GLU A 9 -16.10 17.68 1.96
CA GLU A 9 -16.64 18.43 3.09
C GLU A 9 -17.08 17.45 4.18
N GLY A 10 -16.61 17.66 5.41
CA GLY A 10 -17.05 16.94 6.60
C GLY A 10 -18.39 17.42 7.10
N ASP A 11 -18.99 16.68 8.02
CA ASP A 11 -20.33 16.98 8.58
C ASP A 11 -20.42 18.35 9.28
N ASP A 12 -19.29 18.88 9.74
CA ASP A 12 -19.15 20.20 10.37
C ASP A 12 -18.78 21.32 9.37
N GLY A 13 -18.77 21.02 8.07
CA GLY A 13 -18.37 21.95 7.02
C GLY A 13 -16.86 22.12 6.88
N THR A 14 -16.04 21.36 7.62
CA THR A 14 -14.58 21.41 7.46
C THR A 14 -14.15 20.70 6.16
N MET A 15 -13.15 21.26 5.49
CA MET A 15 -12.56 20.59 4.32
C MET A 15 -11.59 19.50 4.80
N LEU A 16 -11.85 18.27 4.37
CA LEU A 16 -11.06 17.09 4.67
C LEU A 16 -10.28 16.66 3.43
N GLU A 17 -8.98 16.45 3.60
CA GLU A 17 -8.06 16.09 2.51
C GLU A 17 -7.59 14.66 2.69
N SER A 18 -7.46 13.95 1.57
CA SER A 18 -6.96 12.57 1.54
C SER A 18 -5.97 12.40 0.40
N VAL A 19 -4.94 11.59 0.62
CA VAL A 19 -3.93 11.23 -0.36
C VAL A 19 -3.78 9.72 -0.36
N VAL A 20 -3.90 9.12 -1.54
CA VAL A 20 -3.57 7.71 -1.78
C VAL A 20 -2.26 7.65 -2.53
N MET A 21 -1.33 6.81 -2.06
CA MET A 21 -0.03 6.58 -2.67
C MET A 21 0.16 5.09 -2.95
N LEU A 22 0.71 4.79 -4.13
CA LEU A 22 1.19 3.46 -4.50
C LEU A 22 2.67 3.54 -4.87
N ALA A 23 3.49 2.78 -4.14
CA ALA A 23 4.92 2.67 -4.39
C ALA A 23 5.32 1.21 -4.57
N ARG A 24 6.27 0.97 -5.47
CA ARG A 24 7.02 -0.28 -5.56
C ARG A 24 8.35 -0.08 -4.85
N ARG A 25 8.75 -1.04 -4.04
CA ARG A 25 10.02 -1.03 -3.31
C ARG A 25 10.73 -2.36 -3.49
N GLU A 26 11.98 -2.30 -3.92
CA GLU A 26 12.86 -3.46 -3.94
C GLU A 26 13.19 -3.93 -2.52
N ILE A 27 13.20 -5.24 -2.31
CA ILE A 27 13.54 -5.90 -1.06
C ILE A 27 14.55 -7.02 -1.32
N PRO A 28 15.40 -7.39 -0.34
CA PRO A 28 16.16 -8.63 -0.42
C PRO A 28 15.20 -9.80 -0.64
N TRP A 29 15.60 -10.75 -1.50
CA TRP A 29 14.74 -11.88 -1.82
C TRP A 29 14.23 -12.56 -0.56
N THR A 30 12.92 -12.53 -0.38
CA THR A 30 12.23 -13.06 0.79
C THR A 30 10.92 -13.67 0.32
N PRO A 31 10.58 -14.91 0.72
CA PRO A 31 9.29 -15.49 0.36
C PRO A 31 8.12 -14.59 0.81
N PRO A 32 6.97 -14.57 0.11
CA PRO A 32 5.90 -13.61 0.38
C PRO A 32 5.43 -13.60 1.83
N LYS A 33 5.16 -14.77 2.44
CA LYS A 33 4.69 -14.86 3.84
C LYS A 33 5.65 -14.20 4.87
N PRO A 34 6.95 -14.51 4.91
CA PRO A 34 7.88 -13.82 5.80
C PRO A 34 8.07 -12.34 5.43
N ALA A 35 8.03 -11.96 4.15
CA ALA A 35 8.08 -10.56 3.74
C ALA A 35 6.90 -9.75 4.30
N THR A 36 5.70 -10.34 4.29
CA THR A 36 4.49 -9.78 4.91
C THR A 36 4.71 -9.49 6.39
N ALA A 37 5.18 -10.48 7.17
CA ALA A 37 5.42 -10.33 8.60
C ALA A 37 6.50 -9.28 8.91
N GLN A 38 7.58 -9.24 8.11
CA GLN A 38 8.63 -8.23 8.24
C GLN A 38 8.09 -6.82 7.99
N ALA A 39 7.31 -6.62 6.91
CA ALA A 39 6.73 -5.33 6.60
C ALA A 39 5.79 -4.83 7.71
N ALA A 40 4.98 -5.74 8.25
CA ALA A 40 4.10 -5.52 9.40
C ALA A 40 4.85 -4.97 10.64
N THR A 41 6.04 -5.50 10.92
CA THR A 41 6.82 -5.16 12.13
C THR A 41 7.82 -4.01 11.95
N ALA A 42 8.06 -3.56 10.71
CA ALA A 42 9.08 -2.55 10.41
C ALA A 42 8.73 -1.14 10.92
N ARG A 43 7.43 -0.82 11.09
CA ARG A 43 6.96 0.49 11.57
C ARG A 43 6.71 0.44 13.08
N ARG A 44 7.61 1.03 13.87
CA ARG A 44 7.49 1.08 15.34
C ARG A 44 6.26 1.83 15.87
N ASN A 45 5.71 2.76 15.08
CA ASN A 45 4.60 3.63 15.49
C ASN A 45 3.27 3.28 14.80
N ALA A 46 3.23 2.19 14.02
CA ALA A 46 2.02 1.80 13.31
C ALA A 46 1.35 0.61 14.00
N LEU A 47 0.21 0.85 14.65
CA LEU A 47 -0.63 -0.12 15.35
C LEU A 47 -2.11 0.21 15.07
N PRO A 48 -2.98 -0.77 14.83
CA PRO A 48 -2.72 -2.21 14.81
C PRO A 48 -1.99 -2.68 13.55
N VAL A 49 -1.27 -3.79 13.70
CA VAL A 49 -0.66 -4.55 12.61
C VAL A 49 -1.48 -5.80 12.38
N SER A 50 -2.02 -5.99 11.18
CA SER A 50 -2.78 -7.19 10.82
C SER A 50 -2.22 -7.83 9.56
N VAL A 51 -2.05 -9.15 9.58
CA VAL A 51 -1.76 -9.94 8.38
C VAL A 51 -3.07 -10.52 7.86
N ALA A 52 -3.28 -10.45 6.55
CA ALA A 52 -4.46 -10.97 5.87
C ALA A 52 -4.07 -11.73 4.60
N ASP A 53 -4.79 -12.80 4.28
CA ASP A 53 -4.73 -13.42 2.97
C ASP A 53 -5.63 -12.61 2.02
N LEU A 54 -5.03 -11.99 1.01
CA LEU A 54 -5.71 -11.20 -0.01
C LEU A 54 -5.73 -11.97 -1.34
N PRO A 55 -6.56 -11.56 -2.33
CA PRO A 55 -6.58 -12.20 -3.65
C PRO A 55 -5.20 -12.25 -4.33
N CYS A 56 -4.36 -11.25 -4.11
CA CYS A 56 -2.99 -11.20 -4.63
C CYS A 56 -1.95 -11.98 -3.80
N GLY A 57 -2.36 -12.65 -2.71
CA GLY A 57 -1.47 -13.33 -1.77
C GLY A 57 -1.44 -12.69 -0.38
N PRO A 58 -0.45 -13.02 0.47
CA PRO A 58 -0.40 -12.55 1.85
C PRO A 58 -0.07 -11.06 1.92
N GLY A 59 -0.88 -10.27 2.63
CA GLY A 59 -0.68 -8.84 2.84
C GLY A 59 -0.59 -8.46 4.31
N ALA A 60 0.10 -7.36 4.60
CA ALA A 60 0.17 -6.78 5.94
C ALA A 60 -0.43 -5.38 5.91
N CYS A 61 -1.26 -5.07 6.89
CA CYS A 61 -1.88 -3.77 7.03
C CYS A 61 -1.44 -3.14 8.35
N THR A 62 -1.17 -1.85 8.33
CA THR A 62 -0.80 -1.06 9.49
C THR A 62 -1.55 0.27 9.49
N GLU A 63 -1.69 0.87 10.67
CA GLU A 63 -2.36 2.15 10.86
C GLU A 63 -1.55 3.00 11.81
N SER A 64 -1.53 4.32 11.63
CA SER A 64 -0.87 5.24 12.55
C SER A 64 -1.58 6.58 12.58
N LEU A 65 -1.49 7.25 13.73
CA LEU A 65 -1.89 8.63 13.89
C LEU A 65 -0.62 9.48 13.95
N VAL A 66 -0.47 10.42 13.02
CA VAL A 66 0.68 11.32 12.93
C VAL A 66 0.24 12.70 13.40
N GLU A 67 0.79 13.15 14.53
CA GLU A 67 0.61 14.54 14.98
C GLU A 67 1.53 15.46 14.18
N LEU A 68 0.95 16.44 13.50
CA LEU A 68 1.69 17.51 12.85
C LEU A 68 1.98 18.61 13.87
N PRO A 69 3.22 19.13 13.92
CA PRO A 69 3.55 20.25 14.79
C PRO A 69 2.65 21.45 14.48
N ALA A 70 2.17 22.11 15.53
CA ALA A 70 1.46 23.37 15.40
C ALA A 70 2.36 24.36 14.64
N GLN A 71 1.90 24.85 13.49
CA GLN A 71 2.49 26.07 12.92
C GLN A 71 2.12 27.25 13.82
N ALA A 72 2.91 28.33 13.79
CA ALA A 72 2.86 29.43 14.76
C ALA A 72 1.45 30.01 15.03
N ASP A 73 0.52 29.85 14.10
CA ASP A 73 -0.86 30.35 14.20
C ASP A 73 -1.94 29.25 13.97
N ALA A 74 -1.61 27.96 14.05
CA ALA A 74 -2.53 26.85 13.77
C ALA A 74 -2.62 25.84 14.93
N ARG A 75 -3.83 25.34 15.19
CA ARG A 75 -4.06 24.21 16.11
C ARG A 75 -3.26 22.98 15.64
N PRO A 76 -2.70 22.15 16.55
CA PRO A 76 -2.16 20.84 16.19
C PRO A 76 -3.14 20.09 15.29
N ARG A 77 -2.65 19.57 14.16
CA ARG A 77 -3.45 18.76 13.23
C ARG A 77 -2.96 17.33 13.32
N SER A 78 -3.87 16.38 13.37
CA SER A 78 -3.54 14.97 13.31
C SER A 78 -3.87 14.44 11.91
N LEU A 79 -3.04 13.54 11.40
CA LEU A 79 -3.28 12.80 10.18
C LEU A 79 -3.45 11.32 10.52
N TYR A 80 -4.46 10.70 9.95
CA TYR A 80 -4.61 9.25 9.98
C TYR A 80 -3.91 8.67 8.75
N GLU A 81 -3.03 7.69 8.95
CA GLU A 81 -2.34 6.95 7.89
C GLU A 81 -2.68 5.46 8.00
N ALA A 82 -3.21 4.87 6.93
CA ALA A 82 -3.47 3.44 6.80
C ALA A 82 -2.63 2.89 5.64
N THR A 83 -1.75 1.93 5.91
CA THR A 83 -0.83 1.35 4.92
C THR A 83 -1.09 -0.13 4.72
N ALA A 84 -1.02 -0.61 3.49
CA ALA A 84 -0.97 -2.02 3.12
C ALA A 84 0.35 -2.34 2.40
N TYR A 85 0.95 -3.46 2.77
CA TYR A 85 2.20 -4.00 2.25
C TYR A 85 1.90 -5.33 1.56
N LEU A 86 2.17 -5.39 0.26
CA LEU A 86 1.79 -6.50 -0.62
C LEU A 86 3.05 -7.02 -1.32
N PRO A 87 3.67 -8.10 -0.82
CA PRO A 87 4.85 -8.68 -1.45
C PRO A 87 4.51 -9.21 -2.82
N PHE A 88 5.39 -8.98 -3.79
CA PHE A 88 5.27 -9.57 -5.11
C PHE A 88 5.52 -11.09 -5.04
N PRO A 89 4.92 -11.88 -5.95
CA PRO A 89 5.12 -13.34 -5.98
C PRO A 89 6.58 -13.76 -6.19
N ASP A 90 7.39 -12.90 -6.83
CA ASP A 90 8.82 -13.14 -7.07
C ASP A 90 9.69 -13.01 -5.80
N GLY A 91 9.14 -12.45 -4.72
CA GLY A 91 9.82 -12.22 -3.45
C GLY A 91 10.88 -11.12 -3.48
N ARG A 92 10.98 -10.33 -4.55
CA ARG A 92 12.00 -9.27 -4.73
C ARG A 92 11.43 -7.87 -4.61
N ASP A 93 10.13 -7.73 -4.75
CA ASP A 93 9.45 -6.46 -4.66
C ASP A 93 8.34 -6.43 -3.62
N LEU A 94 8.04 -5.22 -3.16
CA LEU A 94 6.96 -4.92 -2.23
C LEU A 94 6.13 -3.76 -2.79
N ALA A 95 4.85 -3.99 -3.01
CA ALA A 95 3.89 -2.91 -3.24
C ALA A 95 3.50 -2.30 -1.89
N VAL A 96 3.54 -0.99 -1.80
CA VAL A 96 3.16 -0.21 -0.62
C VAL A 96 2.02 0.71 -1.03
N LEU A 97 0.83 0.43 -0.51
CA LEU A 97 -0.36 1.25 -0.68
C LEU A 97 -0.59 2.03 0.61
N THR A 98 -0.58 3.36 0.55
CA THR A 98 -0.80 4.22 1.72
C THR A 98 -1.97 5.15 1.46
N LEU A 99 -2.88 5.26 2.44
CA LEU A 99 -3.95 6.24 2.50
C LEU A 99 -3.70 7.15 3.70
N THR A 100 -3.51 8.45 3.45
CA THR A 100 -3.31 9.46 4.50
C THR A 100 -4.45 10.47 4.43
N THR A 101 -5.05 10.83 5.55
CA THR A 101 -6.20 11.74 5.59
C THR A 101 -6.20 12.65 6.82
N THR A 102 -6.76 13.85 6.69
CA THR A 102 -7.09 14.73 7.82
C THR A 102 -8.39 14.33 8.53
N ALA A 103 -9.18 13.43 7.94
CA ALA A 103 -10.45 12.91 8.47
C ALA A 103 -10.22 11.84 9.56
N VAL A 104 -9.57 12.22 10.65
CA VAL A 104 -9.16 11.30 11.73
C VAL A 104 -10.36 10.60 12.39
N ASP A 105 -11.47 11.32 12.56
CA ASP A 105 -12.68 10.76 13.19
C ASP A 105 -13.33 9.67 12.32
N ALA A 106 -13.08 9.68 11.01
CA ALA A 106 -13.55 8.68 10.05
C ALA A 106 -12.53 7.56 9.79
N HIS A 107 -11.60 7.30 10.71
CA HIS A 107 -10.52 6.31 10.52
C HIS A 107 -11.03 4.90 10.18
N GLU A 108 -12.15 4.43 10.76
CA GLU A 108 -12.72 3.12 10.42
C GLU A 108 -13.16 3.04 8.97
N HIS A 109 -13.82 4.09 8.46
CA HIS A 109 -14.18 4.18 7.05
C HIS A 109 -12.95 4.13 6.14
N HIS A 110 -11.90 4.88 6.47
CA HIS A 110 -10.66 4.91 5.69
C HIS A 110 -9.89 3.58 5.77
N ARG A 111 -9.96 2.87 6.90
CA ARG A 111 -9.43 1.49 7.04
C ARG A 111 -10.11 0.55 6.05
N ASP A 112 -11.43 0.62 5.93
CA ASP A 112 -12.22 -0.20 5.01
C ASP A 112 -11.92 0.15 3.56
N VAL A 113 -11.79 1.44 3.23
CA VAL A 113 -11.37 1.91 1.91
C VAL A 113 -9.99 1.36 1.55
N ARG A 114 -8.99 1.46 2.45
CA ARG A 114 -7.65 0.87 2.23
C ARG A 114 -7.75 -0.64 2.02
N ARG A 115 -8.58 -1.34 2.78
CA ARG A 115 -8.79 -2.79 2.62
C ARG A 115 -9.35 -3.12 1.24
N ALA A 116 -10.43 -2.45 0.83
CA ALA A 116 -11.03 -2.65 -0.48
C ALA A 116 -10.03 -2.39 -1.62
N MET A 117 -9.21 -1.34 -1.49
CA MET A 117 -8.12 -1.08 -2.44
C MET A 117 -7.10 -2.21 -2.50
N ALA A 118 -6.66 -2.73 -1.34
CA ALA A 118 -5.73 -3.86 -1.28
C ALA A 118 -6.30 -5.14 -1.87
N GLU A 119 -7.61 -5.39 -1.71
CA GLU A 119 -8.32 -6.52 -2.31
C GLU A 119 -8.43 -6.44 -3.84
N MET A 120 -8.34 -5.24 -4.42
CA MET A 120 -8.34 -5.01 -5.87
C MET A 120 -6.96 -5.12 -6.52
N VAL A 121 -5.89 -5.22 -5.75
CA VAL A 121 -4.53 -5.33 -6.30
C VAL A 121 -4.38 -6.68 -7.00
N SER A 122 -3.81 -6.66 -8.20
CA SER A 122 -3.35 -7.84 -8.92
C SER A 122 -1.92 -7.62 -9.42
N PHE A 123 -1.12 -8.67 -9.36
CA PHE A 123 0.23 -8.71 -9.94
C PHE A 123 0.25 -9.36 -11.33
N ASP A 124 -0.89 -9.89 -11.79
CA ASP A 124 -1.01 -10.42 -13.12
C ASP A 124 -0.96 -9.29 -14.15
N SER A 125 -0.34 -9.56 -15.30
CA SER A 125 -0.34 -8.61 -16.40
C SER A 125 -1.78 -8.35 -16.87
N PRO A 126 -2.26 -7.09 -16.83
CA PRO A 126 -3.62 -6.74 -17.22
C PRO A 126 -3.81 -6.71 -18.76
N LEU A 127 -2.72 -6.87 -19.51
CA LEU A 127 -2.75 -6.83 -20.96
C LEU A 127 -3.24 -8.17 -21.51
N PRO A 128 -4.06 -8.18 -22.58
CA PRO A 128 -4.42 -9.41 -23.28
C PRO A 128 -3.18 -10.15 -23.80
N GLU A 129 -3.24 -11.49 -23.88
CA GLU A 129 -2.11 -12.35 -24.29
C GLU A 129 -1.45 -11.93 -25.61
N GLU A 130 -2.25 -11.46 -26.58
CA GLU A 130 -1.78 -10.96 -27.87
C GLU A 130 -0.82 -9.76 -27.77
N PHE A 131 -0.91 -8.99 -26.67
CA PHE A 131 -0.02 -7.87 -26.38
C PHE A 131 1.13 -8.26 -25.45
N LYS A 132 1.01 -9.34 -24.66
CA LYS A 132 2.08 -9.80 -23.77
C LYS A 132 3.32 -10.27 -24.54
N ALA A 133 3.13 -10.97 -25.66
CA ALA A 133 4.22 -11.46 -26.51
C ALA A 133 5.07 -10.37 -27.18
N GLN A 134 4.61 -9.12 -27.14
CA GLN A 134 5.30 -7.95 -27.72
C GLN A 134 6.06 -7.14 -26.65
N ILE A 135 5.88 -7.46 -25.37
CA ILE A 135 6.61 -6.84 -24.28
C ILE A 135 7.94 -7.59 -24.17
N PRO A 136 9.09 -6.91 -24.31
CA PRO A 136 10.37 -7.57 -24.10
C PRO A 136 10.41 -8.14 -22.68
N GLU A 137 10.69 -9.45 -22.57
CA GLU A 137 10.87 -10.11 -21.27
C GLU A 137 11.89 -9.31 -20.45
N SER A 138 11.54 -9.03 -19.20
CA SER A 138 12.50 -8.40 -18.29
C SER A 138 13.63 -9.38 -18.03
N GLU A 139 14.88 -8.93 -17.90
CA GLU A 139 16.07 -9.80 -17.68
C GLU A 139 15.90 -10.83 -16.55
N GLY A 140 15.00 -10.55 -15.58
CA GLY A 140 14.63 -11.48 -14.52
C GLY A 140 13.83 -12.71 -14.96
N GLU A 141 12.89 -12.58 -15.91
CA GLU A 141 12.07 -13.70 -16.41
C GLU A 141 12.88 -14.63 -17.31
N ALA A 142 13.70 -14.06 -18.20
CA ALA A 142 14.62 -14.81 -19.05
C ALA A 142 15.59 -15.68 -18.22
N SER A 143 16.00 -15.20 -17.03
CA SER A 143 16.89 -15.95 -16.14
C SER A 143 16.18 -17.10 -15.43
N VAL A 144 14.90 -16.96 -15.05
CA VAL A 144 14.13 -18.05 -14.42
C VAL A 144 13.75 -19.12 -15.45
N HIS A 145 13.37 -18.72 -16.66
CA HIS A 145 13.10 -19.64 -17.78
C HIS A 145 14.36 -20.41 -18.19
N ALA A 146 15.53 -19.76 -18.23
CA ALA A 146 16.79 -20.43 -18.52
C ALA A 146 17.21 -21.48 -17.47
N VAL A 147 16.75 -21.34 -16.22
CA VAL A 147 17.05 -22.28 -15.13
C VAL A 147 16.02 -23.40 -15.05
N PHE A 148 14.75 -23.15 -15.42
CA PHE A 148 13.65 -24.08 -15.16
C PHE A 148 12.84 -24.55 -16.38
N GLY A 149 13.16 -24.10 -17.60
CA GLY A 149 12.61 -24.65 -18.85
C GLY A 149 11.99 -23.60 -19.73
#